data_AF-A0A7J3JHY2-F1
#
_entry.id   AF-A0A7J3JHY2-F1
#
_cell.length_a   1.000
_cell.length_b   1.000
_cell.length_c   1.000
_cell.angle_alpha   90.00
_cell.angle_beta   90.00
_cell.angle_gamma   90.00
#
_symmetry.space_group_name_H-M   'P 1'
#
loop_
_entity.id
_entity.type
_entity.pdbx_description
1 polymer ?
#
loop_
_entity_poly.entity_id
_entity_poly.type
_entity_poly.pdbx_seq_one_letter_code
_entity_poly.pdbx_strand_id
1 'polypeptide(L)'
;MGLVNWLLLLIYRSFFAVGDTGYRRAHFLSKVVFILSIVLYTVKSPVKAPILVLVIFLGLIYPGKDWATSVLELSLFTGFVVALVVYSFSLITTGATPLQVLEVAMNIAGAVSAAVFSFTIISPAEIYNTIYLLQGRRAATLPLLLWVLIPRYLKDALDSFTIGNLRVEYYGKRPLRVTIRQLLEVGDYFEEYCYWRLRTPVKATITIERSYKYTLILLATTLLLTFLKYII
;
A
#
# COMPACT_ATOMS: atom_id res chain seq x y z
N MET A 1 23.46 -1.68 -2.82
CA MET A 1 22.25 -2.34 -2.27
C MET A 1 21.65 -3.20 -3.37
N GLY A 2 21.31 -4.47 -3.09
CA GLY A 2 20.66 -5.34 -4.08
C GLY A 2 19.22 -4.89 -4.40
N LEU A 3 18.74 -5.22 -5.61
CA LEU A 3 17.40 -4.84 -6.10
C LEU A 3 16.27 -5.29 -5.16
N VAL A 4 16.38 -6.50 -4.60
CA VAL A 4 15.40 -7.05 -3.63
C VAL A 4 15.32 -6.18 -2.37
N ASN A 5 16.47 -5.74 -1.84
CA ASN A 5 16.52 -4.91 -0.64
C ASN A 5 15.88 -3.54 -0.88
N TRP A 6 16.13 -2.94 -2.06
CA TRP A 6 15.53 -1.67 -2.45
C TRP A 6 14.00 -1.77 -2.60
N LEU A 7 13.50 -2.83 -3.26
CA LEU A 7 12.05 -3.06 -3.39
C LEU A 7 11.37 -3.28 -2.04
N LEU A 8 11.96 -4.08 -1.15
CA LEU A 8 11.42 -4.30 0.19
C LEU A 8 11.35 -3.00 1.00
N LEU A 9 12.36 -2.14 0.88
CA LEU A 9 12.39 -0.83 1.52
C LEU A 9 11.27 0.08 0.97
N LEU A 10 11.08 0.09 -0.35
CA LEU A 10 10.00 0.85 -0.99
C LEU A 10 8.62 0.38 -0.53
N ILE A 11 8.39 -0.93 -0.47
CA ILE A 11 7.13 -1.51 0.02
C ILE A 11 6.92 -1.12 1.49
N TYR A 12 7.93 -1.31 2.34
CA TYR A 12 7.86 -0.93 3.74
C TYR A 12 7.47 0.54 3.92
N ARG A 13 8.16 1.45 3.22
CA ARG A 13 7.89 2.89 3.33
C ARG A 13 6.55 3.29 2.73
N SER A 14 6.12 2.64 1.64
CA SER A 14 4.87 2.98 0.95
C SER A 14 3.62 2.56 1.74
N PHE A 15 3.68 1.48 2.52
CA PHE A 15 2.49 0.98 3.24
C PHE A 15 2.56 1.20 4.76
N PHE A 16 3.76 1.18 5.34
CA PHE A 16 3.95 1.07 6.78
C PHE A 16 4.82 2.18 7.41
N ALA A 17 5.27 3.17 6.64
CA ALA A 17 6.11 4.25 7.17
C ALA A 17 5.47 5.01 8.34
N VAL A 18 4.14 5.03 8.43
CA VAL A 18 3.44 5.85 9.43
C VAL A 18 2.32 5.05 10.12
N GLY A 19 2.13 5.33 11.41
CA GLY A 19 1.11 4.73 12.27
C GLY A 19 -0.32 5.20 11.97
N ASP A 20 -1.23 5.06 12.92
CA ASP A 20 -2.65 5.43 12.76
C ASP A 20 -2.88 6.95 12.94
N THR A 21 -2.34 7.72 12.00
CA THR A 21 -2.39 9.18 11.97
C THR A 21 -2.77 9.71 10.58
N GLY A 22 -3.06 11.02 10.48
CA GLY A 22 -3.38 11.70 9.23
C GLY A 22 -4.64 11.21 8.51
N TYR A 23 -4.54 10.87 7.21
CA TYR A 23 -5.69 10.40 6.42
C TYR A 23 -6.36 9.14 6.98
N ARG A 24 -5.64 8.32 7.77
CA ARG A 24 -6.26 7.18 8.47
C ARG A 24 -7.26 7.60 9.54
N ARG A 25 -7.17 8.81 10.06
CA ARG A 25 -8.15 9.38 11.00
C ARG A 25 -9.32 10.08 10.30
N ALA A 26 -9.33 10.18 8.97
CA ALA A 26 -10.48 10.74 8.26
C ALA A 26 -11.75 9.90 8.50
N HIS A 27 -12.93 10.48 8.30
CA HIS A 27 -14.19 9.76 8.45
C HIS A 27 -14.28 8.57 7.48
N PHE A 28 -14.84 7.45 7.93
CA PHE A 28 -14.91 6.23 7.10
C PHE A 28 -15.65 6.47 5.78
N LEU A 29 -16.79 7.16 5.81
CA LEU A 29 -17.56 7.47 4.60
C LEU A 29 -16.77 8.32 3.60
N SER A 30 -15.97 9.30 4.05
CA SER A 30 -15.19 10.11 3.11
C SER A 30 -14.12 9.28 2.41
N LYS A 31 -13.52 8.30 3.09
CA LYS A 31 -12.57 7.37 2.48
C LYS A 31 -13.24 6.46 1.47
N VAL A 32 -14.39 5.89 1.81
CA VAL A 32 -15.14 5.01 0.88
C VAL A 32 -15.53 5.78 -0.37
N VAL A 33 -16.09 6.98 -0.22
CA VAL A 33 -16.47 7.84 -1.35
C VAL A 33 -15.26 8.22 -2.19
N PHE A 34 -14.14 8.58 -1.55
CA PHE A 34 -12.89 8.88 -2.25
C PHE A 34 -12.34 7.66 -3.03
N ILE A 35 -12.27 6.48 -2.41
CA ILE A 35 -11.81 5.24 -3.06
C ILE A 35 -12.71 4.90 -4.25
N LEU A 36 -14.03 4.97 -4.07
CA LEU A 36 -14.98 4.76 -5.16
C LEU A 36 -14.77 5.78 -6.30
N SER A 37 -14.51 7.05 -5.98
CA SER A 37 -14.24 8.07 -6.99
C SER A 37 -12.95 7.77 -7.79
N ILE A 38 -11.88 7.34 -7.12
CA ILE A 38 -10.63 6.93 -7.76
C ILE A 38 -10.84 5.71 -8.65
N VAL A 39 -11.55 4.69 -8.16
CA VAL A 39 -11.83 3.47 -8.94
C VAL A 39 -12.66 3.82 -10.16
N LEU A 40 -13.71 4.61 -10.01
CA LEU A 40 -14.55 5.06 -11.12
C LEU A 40 -13.77 5.88 -12.14
N TYR A 41 -12.88 6.77 -11.71
CA TYR A 41 -12.00 7.51 -12.59
C TYR A 41 -11.06 6.56 -13.35
N THR A 42 -10.44 5.61 -12.65
CA THR A 42 -9.48 4.64 -13.21
C THR A 42 -10.13 3.69 -14.22
N VAL A 43 -11.42 3.37 -14.06
CA VAL A 43 -12.16 2.50 -14.99
C VAL A 43 -12.67 3.27 -16.20
N LYS A 44 -13.13 4.52 -16.01
CA LYS A 44 -13.80 5.27 -17.09
C LYS A 44 -12.88 6.19 -17.88
N SER A 45 -11.83 6.75 -17.28
CA SER A 45 -10.93 7.67 -17.97
C SER A 45 -9.78 6.91 -18.63
N PRO A 46 -9.49 7.18 -19.92
CA PRO A 46 -8.32 6.63 -20.59
C PRO A 46 -7.00 7.22 -20.07
N VAL A 47 -7.04 8.39 -19.41
CA VAL A 47 -5.86 9.12 -18.94
C VAL A 47 -5.80 9.14 -17.41
N LYS A 48 -4.83 8.41 -16.85
CA LYS A 48 -4.65 8.19 -15.40
C LYS A 48 -3.44 8.94 -14.83
N ALA A 49 -2.62 9.55 -15.68
CA ALA A 49 -1.47 10.35 -15.26
C ALA A 49 -1.82 11.46 -14.23
N PRO A 50 -2.97 12.17 -14.30
CA PRO A 50 -3.34 13.17 -13.29
C PRO A 50 -3.49 12.59 -11.87
N ILE A 51 -3.86 11.30 -11.75
CA ILE A 51 -3.99 10.62 -10.45
C ILE A 51 -2.63 10.55 -9.76
N LEU A 52 -1.56 10.25 -10.50
CA LEU A 52 -0.21 10.19 -9.96
C LEU A 52 0.15 11.51 -9.28
N VAL A 53 -0.09 12.62 -9.97
CA VAL A 53 0.19 13.97 -9.47
C VAL A 53 -0.64 14.26 -8.22
N LEU A 54 -1.94 13.97 -8.26
CA LEU A 54 -2.85 14.18 -7.13
C LEU A 54 -2.42 13.37 -5.89
N VAL A 55 -2.08 12.09 -6.07
CA VAL A 55 -1.65 11.19 -4.99
C VAL A 55 -0.34 11.67 -4.37
N ILE A 56 0.61 12.14 -5.18
CA ILE A 56 1.87 12.71 -4.68
C ILE A 56 1.61 13.96 -3.84
N PHE A 57 0.75 14.88 -4.32
CA PHE A 57 0.38 16.07 -3.54
C PHE A 57 -0.29 15.71 -2.22
N LEU A 58 -1.22 14.75 -2.23
CA LEU A 58 -1.83 14.25 -1.01
C LEU A 58 -0.79 13.67 -0.05
N GLY A 59 0.15 12.87 -0.56
CA GLY A 59 1.26 12.28 0.19
C GLY A 59 2.19 13.29 0.84
N LEU A 60 2.46 14.41 0.16
CA LEU A 60 3.27 15.50 0.71
C LEU A 60 2.59 16.21 1.89
N ILE A 61 1.26 16.34 1.87
CA ILE A 61 0.49 16.84 3.03
C ILE A 61 0.63 15.88 4.21
N TYR A 62 0.46 14.58 3.94
CA TYR A 62 0.65 13.47 4.88
C TYR A 62 0.57 12.16 4.07
N PRO A 63 1.42 11.14 4.23
CA PRO A 63 2.23 10.81 5.41
C PRO A 63 3.59 11.49 5.47
N GLY A 64 3.97 12.24 4.44
CA GLY A 64 5.23 12.99 4.39
C GLY A 64 6.09 12.64 3.17
N LYS A 65 7.25 13.30 3.09
CA LYS A 65 8.15 13.22 1.94
C LYS A 65 8.62 11.80 1.64
N ASP A 66 9.06 11.05 2.65
CA ASP A 66 9.61 9.70 2.45
C ASP A 66 8.59 8.71 1.89
N TRP A 67 7.31 8.88 2.25
CA TRP A 67 6.22 8.13 1.65
C TRP A 67 6.03 8.54 0.19
N ALA A 68 5.94 9.85 -0.08
CA ALA A 68 5.70 10.36 -1.42
C ALA A 68 6.80 9.94 -2.41
N THR A 69 8.07 10.00 -1.99
CA THR A 69 9.20 9.54 -2.82
C THR A 69 9.13 8.03 -3.05
N SER A 70 8.82 7.25 -2.01
CA SER A 70 8.75 5.79 -2.14
C SER A 70 7.61 5.34 -3.06
N VAL A 71 6.43 5.99 -2.98
CA VAL A 71 5.30 5.69 -3.86
C VAL A 71 5.59 6.12 -5.29
N LEU A 72 6.24 7.26 -5.49
CA LEU A 72 6.67 7.72 -6.81
C LEU A 72 7.66 6.73 -7.43
N GLU A 73 8.71 6.34 -6.71
CA GLU A 73 9.70 5.36 -7.17
C GLU A 73 9.03 4.03 -7.53
N LEU A 74 8.17 3.49 -6.66
CA LEU A 74 7.48 2.22 -6.88
C LEU A 74 6.51 2.27 -8.07
N SER A 75 5.77 3.37 -8.21
CA SER A 75 4.81 3.55 -9.29
C SER A 75 5.50 3.73 -10.64
N LEU A 76 6.57 4.54 -10.69
CA LEU A 76 7.36 4.73 -11.91
C LEU A 76 8.13 3.47 -12.30
N PHE A 77 8.67 2.73 -11.33
CA PHE A 77 9.33 1.45 -11.60
C PHE A 77 8.35 0.45 -12.23
N THR A 78 7.15 0.34 -11.67
CA THR A 78 6.11 -0.55 -12.22
C THR A 78 5.66 -0.09 -13.60
N GLY A 79 5.43 1.22 -13.78
CA GLY A 79 5.10 1.79 -15.08
C GLY A 79 6.18 1.54 -16.13
N PHE A 80 7.45 1.70 -15.76
CA PHE A 80 8.60 1.45 -16.62
C PHE A 80 8.71 -0.03 -17.04
N VAL A 81 8.57 -0.97 -16.11
CA VAL A 81 8.62 -2.40 -16.43
C VAL A 81 7.53 -2.79 -17.41
N VAL A 82 6.29 -2.32 -17.21
CA VAL A 82 5.21 -2.65 -18.15
C VAL A 82 5.40 -1.93 -19.49
N ALA A 83 5.90 -0.69 -19.49
CA ALA A 83 6.21 0.04 -20.71
C ALA A 83 7.30 -0.68 -21.54
N LEU A 84 8.32 -1.25 -20.89
CA LEU A 84 9.32 -2.08 -21.55
C LEU A 84 8.69 -3.31 -22.20
N VAL A 85 7.80 -4.01 -21.48
CA VAL A 85 7.07 -5.17 -22.03
C VAL A 85 6.26 -4.75 -23.26
N VAL A 86 5.50 -3.66 -23.17
CA VAL A 86 4.70 -3.14 -24.28
C VAL A 86 5.58 -2.75 -25.46
N TYR A 87 6.69 -2.06 -25.22
CA TYR A 87 7.65 -1.70 -26.26
C TYR A 87 8.22 -2.94 -26.96
N SER A 88 8.69 -3.93 -26.20
CA SER A 88 9.20 -5.20 -26.75
C SER A 88 8.16 -5.94 -27.60
N PHE A 89 6.90 -5.99 -27.16
CA PHE A 89 5.81 -6.57 -27.95
C PHE A 89 5.49 -5.76 -29.21
N SER A 90 5.61 -4.44 -29.13
CA SER A 90 5.32 -3.55 -30.24
C SER A 90 6.32 -3.69 -31.40
N LEU A 91 7.58 -4.04 -31.09
CA LEU A 91 8.60 -4.35 -32.10
C LEU A 91 8.24 -5.56 -32.96
N ILE A 92 7.37 -6.45 -32.46
CA ILE A 92 6.97 -7.69 -33.14
C ILE A 92 5.66 -7.51 -33.93
N THR A 93 4.78 -6.60 -33.50
CA THR A 93 3.39 -6.56 -33.96
C THR A 93 3.05 -5.34 -34.83
N THR A 94 3.12 -4.12 -34.28
CA THR A 94 2.53 -2.93 -34.93
C THR A 94 3.31 -1.63 -34.75
N GLY A 95 4.49 -1.65 -34.11
CA GLY A 95 5.34 -0.46 -33.95
C GLY A 95 4.67 0.65 -33.13
N ALA A 96 4.64 0.50 -31.80
CA ALA A 96 4.13 1.55 -30.93
C ALA A 96 5.12 2.73 -30.92
N THR A 97 4.59 3.94 -31.01
CA THR A 97 5.43 5.13 -30.93
C THR A 97 6.00 5.29 -29.51
N PRO A 98 7.18 5.90 -29.33
CA PRO A 98 7.73 6.18 -28.00
C PRO A 98 6.76 6.97 -27.10
N LEU A 99 5.94 7.83 -27.69
CA LEU A 99 4.94 8.62 -26.98
C LEU A 99 3.82 7.75 -26.40
N GLN A 100 3.31 6.79 -27.16
CA GLN A 100 2.31 5.83 -26.67
C GLN A 100 2.86 4.94 -25.54
N VAL A 101 4.13 4.54 -25.62
CA VAL A 101 4.80 3.78 -24.56
C VAL A 101 4.91 4.60 -23.27
N LEU A 102 5.24 5.88 -23.40
CA LEU A 102 5.28 6.81 -22.26
C LEU A 102 3.89 7.00 -21.64
N GLU A 103 2.85 7.18 -22.45
CA GLU A 103 1.46 7.28 -21.97
C GLU A 103 1.04 6.05 -21.17
N VAL A 104 1.38 4.85 -21.66
CA VAL A 104 1.14 3.59 -20.93
C VAL A 104 1.88 3.59 -19.59
N ALA A 105 3.16 3.97 -19.58
CA ALA A 105 3.97 4.03 -18.37
C ALA A 105 3.33 4.94 -17.31
N MET A 106 2.92 6.14 -17.71
CA MET A 106 2.31 7.14 -16.84
C MET A 106 0.92 6.72 -16.36
N ASN A 107 0.13 6.06 -17.21
CA ASN A 107 -1.18 5.56 -16.84
C ASN A 107 -1.10 4.44 -15.81
N ILE A 108 -0.10 3.56 -15.93
CA ILE A 108 0.16 2.49 -14.97
C ILE A 108 0.67 3.07 -13.66
N ALA A 109 1.61 4.02 -13.70
CA ALA A 109 2.08 4.71 -12.51
C ALA A 109 0.93 5.41 -11.76
N GLY A 110 0.01 6.05 -12.49
CA GLY A 110 -1.22 6.62 -11.94
C GLY A 110 -2.11 5.58 -11.25
N ALA A 111 -2.34 4.43 -11.89
CA ALA A 111 -3.16 3.36 -11.30
C ALA A 111 -2.51 2.74 -10.04
N VAL A 112 -1.20 2.49 -10.08
CA VAL A 112 -0.44 1.91 -8.97
C VAL A 112 -0.44 2.87 -7.77
N SER A 113 -0.14 4.15 -7.99
CA SER A 113 -0.17 5.16 -6.91
C SER A 113 -1.56 5.29 -6.29
N ALA A 114 -2.63 5.25 -7.08
CA ALA A 114 -4.00 5.23 -6.58
C ALA A 114 -4.29 4.02 -5.69
N ALA A 115 -3.85 2.83 -6.11
CA ALA A 115 -4.00 1.61 -5.31
C ALA A 115 -3.25 1.72 -3.98
N VAL A 116 -1.96 2.09 -4.02
CA VAL A 116 -1.12 2.25 -2.83
C VAL A 116 -1.73 3.26 -1.86
N PHE A 117 -2.18 4.41 -2.34
CA PHE A 117 -2.79 5.42 -1.49
C PHE A 117 -4.12 4.95 -0.87
N SER A 118 -4.96 4.26 -1.66
CA SER A 118 -6.23 3.69 -1.16
C SER A 118 -6.00 2.68 -0.03
N PHE A 119 -4.98 1.83 -0.13
CA PHE A 119 -4.58 0.95 0.97
C PHE A 119 -4.02 1.72 2.17
N THR A 120 -3.23 2.77 1.92
CA THR A 120 -2.58 3.54 2.99
C THR A 120 -3.57 4.28 3.88
N ILE A 121 -4.68 4.78 3.33
CA ILE A 121 -5.67 5.56 4.09
C ILE A 121 -6.64 4.70 4.93
N ILE A 122 -6.74 3.39 4.66
CA ILE A 122 -7.59 2.49 5.43
C ILE A 122 -6.88 2.12 6.73
N SER A 123 -7.53 2.36 7.87
CA SER A 123 -6.97 1.93 9.16
C SER A 123 -7.28 0.45 9.40
N PRO A 124 -6.31 -0.35 9.88
CA PRO A 124 -6.54 -1.72 10.33
C PRO A 124 -7.67 -1.84 11.37
N ALA A 125 -7.84 -0.82 12.22
CA ALA A 125 -8.91 -0.76 13.21
C ALA A 125 -10.29 -0.63 12.55
N GLU A 126 -10.39 0.03 11.39
CA GLU A 126 -11.62 0.11 10.61
C GLU A 126 -11.97 -1.24 9.99
N ILE A 127 -10.97 -1.96 9.46
CA ILE A 127 -11.17 -3.32 8.93
C ILE A 127 -11.62 -4.25 10.06
N TYR A 128 -10.96 -4.17 11.22
CA TYR A 128 -11.35 -4.89 12.44
C TYR A 128 -12.83 -4.62 12.79
N ASN A 129 -13.23 -3.35 12.88
CA ASN A 129 -14.61 -2.97 13.24
C ASN A 129 -15.62 -3.44 12.19
N THR A 130 -15.26 -3.38 10.91
CA THR A 130 -16.11 -3.83 9.81
C THR A 130 -16.33 -5.34 9.88
N ILE A 131 -15.27 -6.13 10.06
CA ILE A 131 -15.36 -7.59 10.21
C ILE A 131 -16.18 -7.95 11.47
N TYR A 132 -15.98 -7.20 12.57
CA TYR A 132 -16.74 -7.38 13.80
C TYR A 132 -18.26 -7.17 13.58
N LEU A 133 -18.63 -6.09 12.87
CA LEU A 133 -20.02 -5.78 12.54
C LEU A 133 -20.66 -6.80 11.59
N LEU A 134 -19.87 -7.38 10.69
CA LEU A 134 -20.27 -8.49 9.80
C LEU A 134 -20.33 -9.86 10.51
N GLN A 135 -20.32 -9.88 11.84
CA GLN A 135 -20.35 -11.09 12.69
C GLN A 135 -19.12 -12.01 12.57
N GLY A 136 -18.05 -11.57 11.90
CA GLY A 136 -16.77 -12.27 11.77
C GLY A 136 -15.88 -12.19 13.01
N ARG A 137 -16.44 -12.27 14.22
CA ARG A 137 -15.77 -11.93 15.49
C ARG A 137 -14.49 -12.72 15.80
N ARG A 138 -14.30 -13.90 15.21
CA ARG A 138 -13.06 -14.70 15.36
C ARG A 138 -11.94 -14.22 14.43
N ALA A 139 -12.28 -13.70 13.25
CA ALA A 139 -11.33 -13.23 12.24
C ALA A 139 -11.05 -11.73 12.37
N ALA A 140 -11.84 -11.00 13.15
CA ALA A 140 -11.73 -9.55 13.28
C ALA A 140 -10.35 -9.07 13.73
N THR A 141 -9.60 -9.87 14.52
CA THR A 141 -8.24 -9.53 15.00
C THR A 141 -7.16 -9.66 13.93
N LEU A 142 -7.38 -10.43 12.86
CA LEU A 142 -6.38 -10.70 11.83
C LEU A 142 -5.80 -9.44 11.18
N PRO A 143 -6.59 -8.43 10.77
CA PRO A 143 -6.06 -7.19 10.20
C PRO A 143 -5.10 -6.46 11.15
N LEU A 144 -5.42 -6.40 12.45
CA LEU A 144 -4.55 -5.76 13.45
C LEU A 144 -3.25 -6.52 13.62
N LEU A 145 -3.34 -7.85 13.71
CA LEU A 145 -2.19 -8.73 13.90
C LEU A 145 -1.27 -8.68 12.68
N LEU A 146 -1.82 -8.79 11.47
CA LEU A 146 -1.07 -8.62 10.22
C LEU A 146 -0.42 -7.25 10.13
N TRP A 147 -1.12 -6.19 10.55
CA TRP A 147 -0.58 -4.83 10.51
C TRP A 147 0.61 -4.63 11.44
N VAL A 148 0.71 -5.38 12.53
CA VAL A 148 1.86 -5.34 13.44
C VAL A 148 2.99 -6.26 12.94
N LEU A 149 2.65 -7.45 12.47
CA LEU A 149 3.62 -8.47 12.08
C LEU A 149 4.32 -8.16 10.76
N ILE A 150 3.57 -7.79 9.72
CA ILE A 150 4.12 -7.54 8.38
C ILE A 150 5.27 -6.51 8.39
N PRO A 151 5.11 -5.29 8.97
CA PRO A 151 6.21 -4.32 8.98
C PRO A 151 7.40 -4.77 9.82
N ARG A 152 7.17 -5.52 10.91
CA ARG A 152 8.25 -6.08 11.73
C ARG A 152 9.10 -7.06 10.92
N TYR A 153 8.47 -8.04 10.27
CA TYR A 153 9.19 -9.03 9.47
C TYR A 153 9.80 -8.47 8.19
N LEU A 154 9.16 -7.47 7.58
CA LEU A 154 9.79 -6.73 6.48
C LEU A 154 11.10 -6.08 6.92
N LYS A 155 11.13 -5.51 8.13
CA LYS A 155 12.36 -4.93 8.70
C LYS A 155 13.40 -6.00 9.03
N ASP A 156 13.00 -7.10 9.66
CA ASP A 156 13.90 -8.21 9.98
C ASP A 156 14.49 -8.85 8.71
N ALA A 157 13.70 -8.91 7.62
CA ALA A 157 14.17 -9.32 6.31
C ALA A 157 15.22 -8.36 5.75
N LEU A 158 14.95 -7.04 5.77
CA LEU A 158 15.89 -6.00 5.32
C LEU A 158 17.22 -6.08 6.08
N ASP A 159 17.15 -6.26 7.41
CA ASP A 159 18.34 -6.39 8.26
C ASP A 159 19.10 -7.68 7.93
N SER A 160 18.39 -8.80 7.75
CA SER A 160 18.97 -10.09 7.35
C SER A 160 19.65 -10.03 5.98
N PHE A 161 19.04 -9.35 5.00
CA PHE A 161 19.65 -9.12 3.69
C PHE A 161 20.88 -8.22 3.79
N THR A 162 20.84 -7.20 4.63
CA THR A 162 21.99 -6.30 4.83
C THR A 162 23.17 -7.03 5.47
N ILE A 163 22.93 -7.85 6.49
CA ILE A 163 23.95 -8.69 7.14
C ILE A 163 24.50 -9.73 6.15
N GLY A 164 23.64 -10.36 5.35
CA GLY A 164 24.05 -11.30 4.31
C GLY A 164 24.98 -10.66 3.28
N ASN A 165 24.71 -9.41 2.88
CA ASN A 165 25.57 -8.66 1.97
C ASN A 165 26.94 -8.38 2.57
N LEU A 166 26.99 -7.97 3.84
CA LEU A 166 28.25 -7.74 4.54
C LEU A 166 29.10 -9.02 4.67
N ARG A 167 28.45 -10.19 4.70
CA ARG A 167 29.10 -11.51 4.79
C ARG A 167 29.32 -12.20 3.44
N VAL A 168 29.01 -11.54 2.31
CA VAL A 168 29.09 -12.09 0.95
C VAL A 168 28.32 -13.42 0.82
N GLU A 169 27.20 -13.55 1.53
CA GLU A 169 26.36 -14.75 1.48
C GLU A 169 25.38 -14.69 0.29
N TYR A 170 25.05 -15.85 -0.28
CA TYR A 170 24.11 -15.95 -1.41
C TYR A 170 22.70 -15.49 -0.99
N TYR A 171 22.21 -14.43 -1.63
CA TYR A 171 20.95 -13.71 -1.38
C TYR A 171 19.68 -14.60 -1.26
N GLY A 172 19.68 -15.81 -1.82
CA GLY A 172 18.48 -16.64 -1.94
C GLY A 172 18.23 -17.66 -0.82
N LYS A 173 19.23 -18.08 -0.03
CA LYS A 173 19.07 -19.26 0.86
C LYS A 173 19.11 -18.95 2.35
N ARG A 174 20.08 -18.16 2.83
CA ARG A 174 20.22 -17.91 4.27
C ARG A 174 19.32 -16.80 4.81
N PRO A 175 19.30 -15.58 4.22
CA PRO A 175 18.51 -14.46 4.78
C PRO A 175 17.01 -14.78 4.83
N LEU A 176 16.48 -15.38 3.76
CA LEU A 176 15.08 -15.79 3.68
C LEU A 176 14.74 -16.88 4.71
N ARG A 177 15.61 -17.89 4.88
CA ARG A 177 15.38 -18.97 5.86
C ARG A 177 15.41 -18.46 7.29
N VAL A 178 16.30 -17.53 7.62
CA VAL A 178 16.37 -16.91 8.95
C VAL A 178 15.07 -16.15 9.24
N THR A 179 14.60 -15.36 8.27
CA THR A 179 13.34 -14.62 8.41
C THR A 179 12.13 -15.55 8.56
N ILE A 180 12.05 -16.62 7.75
CA ILE A 180 10.97 -17.62 7.84
C ILE A 180 11.00 -18.33 9.20
N ARG A 181 12.19 -18.71 9.69
CA ARG A 181 12.34 -19.37 10.99
C ARG A 181 11.88 -18.47 12.13
N GLN A 182 12.26 -17.19 12.12
CA GLN A 182 11.79 -16.21 13.11
C GLN A 182 10.27 -16.07 13.08
N LEU A 183 9.65 -16.12 11.90
CA LEU A 183 8.20 -16.03 11.74
C LEU A 183 7.48 -17.24 12.36
N LEU A 184 8.04 -18.45 12.21
CA LEU A 184 7.52 -19.66 12.85
C LEU A 184 7.67 -19.60 14.37
N GLU A 185 8.86 -19.26 14.88
CA GLU A 185 9.14 -19.21 16.32
C GLU A 185 8.23 -18.20 17.05
N VAL A 186 7.95 -17.05 16.42
CA VAL A 186 7.02 -16.07 16.98
C VAL A 186 5.57 -16.53 16.87
N GLY A 187 5.20 -17.26 15.81
CA GLY A 187 3.89 -17.90 15.69
C GLY A 187 3.62 -18.84 16.86
N ASP A 188 4.57 -19.72 17.14
CA ASP A 188 4.53 -20.66 18.27
C ASP A 188 4.40 -19.90 19.60
N TYR A 189 5.19 -18.83 19.78
CA TYR A 189 5.10 -17.98 20.98
C TYR A 189 3.72 -17.31 21.14
N PHE A 190 3.10 -16.82 20.05
CA PHE A 190 1.75 -16.26 20.11
C PHE A 190 0.70 -17.32 20.45
N GLU A 191 0.85 -18.54 19.92
CA GLU A 191 -0.02 -19.67 20.26
C GLU A 191 0.10 -20.04 21.75
N GLU A 192 1.31 -20.10 22.29
CA GLU A 192 1.55 -20.38 23.71
C GLU A 192 1.02 -19.26 24.62
N TYR A 193 1.37 -18.00 24.31
CA TYR A 193 1.01 -16.84 25.14
C TYR A 193 -0.49 -16.52 25.09
N CYS A 194 -1.13 -16.76 23.94
CA CYS A 194 -2.55 -16.47 23.73
C CYS A 194 -3.42 -17.72 23.62
N TYR A 195 -2.96 -18.91 24.04
CA TYR A 195 -3.64 -20.19 23.83
C TYR A 195 -5.14 -20.15 24.14
N TRP A 196 -5.51 -19.57 25.28
CA TRP A 196 -6.90 -19.42 25.71
C TRP A 196 -7.64 -18.22 25.08
N ARG A 197 -6.94 -17.19 24.62
CA ARG A 197 -7.51 -15.96 24.04
C ARG A 197 -7.71 -16.02 22.52
N LEU A 198 -6.89 -16.80 21.79
CA LEU A 198 -6.97 -16.94 20.33
C LEU A 198 -8.31 -17.54 19.86
N ARG A 199 -8.97 -18.34 20.70
CA ARG A 199 -10.25 -18.98 20.39
C ARG A 199 -11.47 -18.19 20.89
N THR A 200 -11.25 -17.11 21.64
CA THR A 200 -12.36 -16.30 22.15
C THR A 200 -12.82 -15.26 21.14
N PRO A 201 -14.12 -15.17 20.84
CA PRO A 201 -14.63 -14.13 19.96
C PRO A 201 -14.42 -12.76 20.61
N VAL A 202 -14.07 -11.76 19.81
CA VAL A 202 -13.89 -10.43 20.37
C VAL A 202 -15.23 -9.85 20.85
N LYS A 203 -15.18 -9.06 21.92
CA LYS A 203 -16.35 -8.60 22.67
C LYS A 203 -16.80 -7.17 22.33
N ALA A 204 -15.92 -6.35 21.74
CA ALA A 204 -16.17 -4.94 21.51
C ALA A 204 -15.45 -4.40 20.27
N THR A 205 -15.95 -3.28 19.76
CA THR A 205 -15.31 -2.47 18.72
C THR A 205 -14.17 -1.64 19.31
N ILE A 206 -13.23 -1.23 18.46
CA ILE A 206 -12.15 -0.29 18.81
C ILE A 206 -12.64 1.13 18.53
N THR A 207 -12.50 2.03 19.51
CA THR A 207 -12.76 3.46 19.35
C THR A 207 -11.67 4.12 18.49
N ILE A 208 -12.07 4.81 17.42
CA ILE A 208 -11.13 5.45 16.48
C ILE A 208 -11.29 6.97 16.59
N GLU A 209 -10.21 7.66 16.94
CA GLU A 209 -10.16 9.12 16.92
C GLU A 209 -10.28 9.64 15.48
N ARG A 210 -11.25 10.52 15.23
CA ARG A 210 -11.51 11.08 13.90
C ARG A 210 -10.99 12.50 13.78
N SER A 211 -10.52 12.84 12.59
CA SER A 211 -10.04 14.19 12.26
C SER A 211 -10.88 14.82 11.14
N TYR A 212 -11.48 15.96 11.44
CA TYR A 212 -12.25 16.75 10.47
C TYR A 212 -11.37 17.32 9.35
N LYS A 213 -10.13 17.73 9.66
CA LYS A 213 -9.18 18.30 8.67
C LYS A 213 -8.97 17.35 7.49
N TYR A 214 -8.58 16.10 7.75
CA TYR A 214 -8.31 15.12 6.69
C TYR A 214 -9.58 14.64 6.00
N THR A 215 -10.73 14.67 6.69
CA THR A 215 -12.03 14.39 6.10
C THR A 215 -12.39 15.42 5.03
N LEU A 216 -12.22 16.71 5.33
CA LEU A 216 -12.48 17.80 4.39
C LEU A 216 -11.54 17.75 3.18
N ILE A 217 -10.24 17.45 3.39
CA ILE A 217 -9.29 17.30 2.30
C ILE A 217 -9.71 16.16 1.36
N LEU A 218 -10.07 14.98 1.90
CA LEU A 218 -10.54 13.86 1.08
C LEU A 218 -11.81 14.22 0.30
N LEU A 219 -12.78 14.89 0.92
CA LEU A 219 -14.00 15.34 0.24
C LEU A 219 -13.68 16.32 -0.90
N ALA A 220 -12.84 17.32 -0.65
CA ALA A 220 -12.41 18.28 -1.67
C ALA A 220 -11.71 17.58 -2.84
N THR A 221 -10.83 16.62 -2.57
CA THR A 221 -10.18 15.84 -3.63
C THR A 221 -11.14 14.91 -4.37
N THR A 222 -12.18 14.41 -3.71
CA THR A 222 -13.22 13.61 -4.37
C THR A 222 -14.00 14.48 -5.36
N LEU A 223 -14.37 15.71 -4.97
CA LEU A 223 -15.01 16.67 -5.86
C LEU A 223 -14.12 17.01 -7.06
N LEU A 224 -12.82 17.22 -6.83
CA LEU A 224 -11.84 17.48 -7.89
C LEU A 224 -11.74 16.29 -8.86
N LEU A 225 -11.67 15.06 -8.35
CA LEU A 225 -11.64 13.84 -9.19
C LEU A 225 -12.92 13.69 -10.00
N THR A 226 -14.09 13.97 -9.42
CA THR A 226 -15.34 13.97 -10.17
C THR A 226 -15.36 15.03 -11.25
N PHE A 227 -14.87 16.24 -10.97
CA PHE A 227 -14.78 17.31 -11.96
C PHE A 227 -13.82 16.97 -13.11
N LEU A 228 -12.63 16.44 -12.82
CA LEU A 228 -11.68 15.99 -13.84
C LEU A 228 -12.28 14.93 -14.76
N LYS A 229 -13.07 14.01 -14.21
CA LYS A 229 -13.78 13.00 -15.00
C LYS A 229 -14.80 13.58 -15.98
N TYR A 230 -15.36 14.77 -15.73
CA TYR A 230 -16.30 15.40 -16.66
C TYR A 230 -15.61 16.23 -17.74
N ILE A 231 -14.34 16.58 -17.55
CA ILE A 231 -13.55 17.36 -18.52
C ILE A 231 -12.83 16.45 -19.54
N ILE A 232 -12.40 15.26 -19.11
CA ILE A 232 -11.59 14.31 -19.87
C ILE A 232 -12.46 13.11 -20.28
#